data_AF-A0A7Y7BDR7-F1
#
_entry.id   AF-A0A7Y7BDR7-F1
#
_cell.length_a   1.000
_cell.length_b   1.000
_cell.length_c   1.000
_cell.angle_alpha   90.00
_cell.angle_beta   90.00
_cell.angle_gamma   90.00
#
_symmetry.space_group_name_H-M   'P 1'
#
loop_
_entity.id
_entity.type
_entity.pdbx_description
1 polymer ?
#
loop_
_entity_poly.entity_id
_entity_poly.type
_entity_poly.pdbx_seq_one_letter_code
_entity_poly.pdbx_strand_id
1 'polypeptide(L)'
;IYYSDENIGTRKYYADPEKGNEELALFGTEGFKEDNEGISIYDTGNGKGFILISDQQANMFRIFPREGTNGNPHQHDELRSVKVSTNESDGSEITSVPLNDTFKKGLFVAMSDNKTFQYYRVEDILDTLLMK
;
A
#
# COMPACT_ATOMS: atom_id res chain seq x y z
N ILE A 1 -6.08 8.20 -8.56
CA ILE A 1 -4.91 7.41 -9.03
C ILE A 1 -3.79 7.61 -8.03
N TYR A 2 -3.12 6.54 -7.65
CA TYR A 2 -1.83 6.60 -6.97
C TYR A 2 -0.78 6.10 -7.96
N TYR A 3 0.34 6.82 -8.06
CA TYR A 3 1.42 6.54 -8.98
C TYR A 3 2.72 6.54 -8.19
N SER A 4 3.47 5.45 -8.26
CA SER A 4 4.79 5.37 -7.65
C SER A 4 5.81 6.00 -8.61
N ASP A 5 6.38 7.13 -8.21
CA ASP A 5 7.49 7.79 -8.91
C ASP A 5 8.77 7.37 -8.20
N GLU A 6 9.47 6.37 -8.74
CA GLU A 6 10.65 5.75 -8.13
C GLU A 6 11.67 6.80 -7.69
N ASN A 7 12.24 6.62 -6.49
CA ASN A 7 13.19 7.53 -5.84
C ASN A 7 12.64 8.94 -5.50
N ILE A 8 11.36 9.21 -5.74
CA ILE A 8 10.71 10.49 -5.41
C ILE A 8 9.61 10.31 -4.36
N GLY A 9 8.76 9.31 -4.53
CA GLY A 9 7.62 9.02 -3.65
C GLY A 9 6.35 8.70 -4.42
N THR A 10 5.22 8.62 -3.72
CA THR A 10 3.92 8.33 -4.34
C THR A 10 3.12 9.60 -4.58
N ARG A 11 2.73 9.78 -5.84
CA ARG A 11 1.88 10.88 -6.29
C ARG A 11 0.42 10.48 -6.31
N LYS A 12 -0.48 11.44 -6.09
CA LYS A 12 -1.92 11.28 -6.15
C LYS A 12 -2.53 12.22 -7.18
N TYR A 13 -3.43 11.67 -8.00
CA TYR A 13 -4.22 12.42 -9.00
C TYR A 13 -5.68 12.01 -8.95
N TYR A 14 -6.56 12.80 -9.56
CA TYR A 14 -7.92 12.36 -9.86
C TYR A 14 -7.89 11.17 -10.83
N ALA A 15 -8.78 10.20 -10.62
CA ALA A 15 -8.98 9.11 -11.58
C ALA A 15 -9.93 9.49 -12.72
N ASP A 16 -10.74 10.54 -12.49
CA ASP A 16 -11.63 11.11 -13.48
C ASP A 16 -10.79 11.91 -14.50
N PRO A 17 -10.76 11.51 -15.79
CA PRO A 17 -9.96 12.16 -16.80
C PRO A 17 -10.38 13.61 -17.07
N GLU A 18 -11.62 14.00 -16.75
CA GLU A 18 -12.08 15.38 -16.95
C GLU A 18 -11.49 16.36 -15.93
N LYS A 19 -10.92 15.85 -14.82
CA LYS A 19 -10.31 16.67 -13.76
C LYS A 19 -8.86 17.07 -14.01
N GLY A 20 -8.30 16.69 -15.16
CA GLY A 20 -6.96 17.09 -15.58
C GLY A 20 -5.83 16.46 -14.77
N ASN A 21 -4.65 17.12 -14.81
CA ASN A 21 -3.37 16.55 -14.36
C ASN A 21 -2.83 17.23 -13.09
N GLU A 22 -3.67 17.95 -12.35
CA GLU A 22 -3.24 18.58 -11.09
C GLU A 22 -2.84 17.51 -10.08
N GLU A 23 -1.61 17.61 -9.58
CA GLU A 23 -1.14 16.77 -8.48
C GLU A 23 -1.85 17.14 -7.20
N LEU A 24 -2.47 16.16 -6.57
CA LEU A 24 -3.24 16.34 -5.34
C LEU A 24 -2.40 16.10 -4.10
N ALA A 25 -1.43 15.20 -4.17
CA ALA A 25 -0.51 14.90 -3.08
C ALA A 25 0.77 14.26 -3.61
N LEU A 26 1.85 14.47 -2.86
CA LEU A 26 3.09 13.71 -2.92
C LEU A 26 3.43 13.28 -1.49
N PHE A 27 3.59 11.99 -1.26
CA PHE A 27 3.86 11.42 0.06
C PHE A 27 4.80 10.22 -0.04
N GLY A 28 5.31 9.75 1.11
CA GLY A 28 6.32 8.69 1.13
C GLY A 28 7.63 9.12 0.45
N THR A 29 8.00 10.39 0.57
CA THR A 29 9.23 10.96 -0.03
C THR A 29 10.48 10.67 0.79
N GLU A 30 10.32 10.08 1.98
CA GLU A 30 11.39 9.74 2.88
C GLU A 30 11.13 8.37 3.52
N GLY A 31 12.17 7.81 4.13
CA GLY A 31 12.09 6.53 4.81
C GLY A 31 12.35 5.34 3.90
N PHE A 32 11.93 5.36 2.63
CA PHE A 32 12.25 4.31 1.65
C PHE A 32 13.76 4.13 1.49
N LYS A 33 14.20 2.88 1.32
CA LYS A 33 15.63 2.60 1.19
C LYS A 33 16.18 3.07 -0.16
N GLU A 34 15.42 2.83 -1.23
CA GLU A 34 15.75 3.25 -2.59
C GLU A 34 14.44 3.39 -3.38
N ASP A 35 13.88 2.30 -3.89
CA ASP A 35 12.70 2.34 -4.77
C ASP A 35 11.38 2.10 -4.01
N ASN A 36 10.45 3.05 -4.22
CA ASN A 36 9.03 2.88 -3.96
C ASN A 36 8.36 2.28 -5.20
N GLU A 37 7.87 1.04 -5.09
CA GLU A 37 7.43 0.25 -6.25
C GLU A 37 5.91 -0.01 -6.21
N GLY A 38 5.48 -1.27 -6.34
CA GLY A 38 4.07 -1.64 -6.43
C GLY A 38 3.20 -1.11 -5.29
N ILE A 39 1.99 -0.68 -5.65
CA ILE A 39 0.99 -0.09 -4.76
C ILE A 39 -0.24 -1.01 -4.70
N SER A 40 -0.66 -1.36 -3.49
CA SER A 40 -1.91 -2.10 -3.20
C SER A 40 -2.85 -1.26 -2.35
N ILE A 41 -4.17 -1.46 -2.48
CA ILE A 41 -5.19 -0.78 -1.67
C ILE A 41 -6.05 -1.78 -0.93
N TYR A 42 -5.99 -1.75 0.40
CA TYR A 42 -6.93 -2.49 1.24
C TYR A 42 -8.19 -1.66 1.49
N ASP A 43 -9.31 -2.06 0.92
CA ASP A 43 -10.60 -1.36 1.06
C ASP A 43 -11.37 -1.83 2.30
N THR A 44 -11.55 -0.95 3.28
CA THR A 44 -12.39 -1.20 4.47
C THR A 44 -13.83 -0.68 4.31
N GLY A 45 -14.16 -0.13 3.15
CA GLY A 45 -15.47 0.43 2.80
C GLY A 45 -15.52 1.95 2.93
N ASN A 46 -16.51 2.57 2.27
CA ASN A 46 -16.81 4.01 2.35
C ASN A 46 -15.60 4.93 2.04
N GLY A 47 -14.73 4.51 1.11
CA GLY A 47 -13.55 5.27 0.73
C GLY A 47 -12.39 5.23 1.74
N LYS A 48 -12.51 4.41 2.79
CA LYS A 48 -11.48 4.23 3.81
C LYS A 48 -10.58 3.03 3.52
N GLY A 49 -9.49 2.95 4.27
CA GLY A 49 -8.63 1.78 4.32
C GLY A 49 -7.15 2.16 4.27
N PHE A 50 -6.35 1.33 3.60
CA PHE A 50 -4.90 1.46 3.64
C PHE A 50 -4.29 1.38 2.25
N ILE A 51 -3.24 2.16 2.04
CA ILE A 51 -2.37 2.09 0.87
C ILE A 51 -1.10 1.38 1.34
N LEU A 52 -0.70 0.31 0.65
CA LEU A 52 0.53 -0.42 0.91
C LEU A 52 1.47 -0.17 -0.26
N ILE A 53 2.68 0.28 0.00
CA ILE A 53 3.70 0.58 -1.02
C ILE A 53 4.92 -0.29 -0.72
N SER A 54 5.43 -0.97 -1.75
CA SER A 54 6.64 -1.77 -1.63
C SER A 54 7.87 -0.88 -1.45
N ASP A 55 8.67 -1.16 -0.42
CA ASP A 55 10.04 -0.63 -0.23
C ASP A 55 11.00 -1.75 -0.66
N GLN A 56 11.26 -1.79 -1.97
CA GLN A 56 11.75 -2.98 -2.68
C GLN A 56 13.07 -3.48 -2.07
N GLN A 57 14.06 -2.59 -1.95
CA GLN A 57 15.39 -2.94 -1.46
C GLN A 57 15.42 -3.22 0.05
N ALA A 58 14.34 -2.92 0.77
CA ALA A 58 14.23 -3.16 2.20
C ALA A 58 13.39 -4.39 2.57
N ASN A 59 12.82 -5.09 1.57
CA ASN A 59 11.97 -6.27 1.75
C ASN A 59 10.83 -6.02 2.76
N MET A 60 10.18 -4.87 2.63
CA MET A 60 9.10 -4.46 3.51
C MET A 60 8.02 -3.70 2.75
N PHE A 61 6.85 -3.59 3.35
CA PHE A 61 5.78 -2.72 2.86
C PHE A 61 5.54 -1.57 3.84
N ARG A 62 5.38 -0.37 3.31
CA ARG A 62 5.00 0.84 4.05
C ARG A 62 3.52 1.10 3.89
N ILE A 63 2.87 1.48 4.99
CA ILE A 63 1.42 1.51 5.10
C ILE A 63 0.96 2.94 5.42
N PHE A 64 0.02 3.45 4.63
CA PHE A 64 -0.50 4.81 4.69
C PHE A 64 -2.04 4.80 4.76
N PRO A 65 -2.69 5.83 5.33
CA PRO A 65 -4.15 5.90 5.35
C PRO A 65 -4.68 6.21 3.95
N ARG A 66 -5.73 5.53 3.49
CA ARG A 66 -6.34 5.80 2.17
C ARG A 66 -7.17 7.09 2.16
N GLU A 67 -7.90 7.33 3.24
CA GLU A 67 -8.79 8.48 3.43
C GLU A 67 -8.07 9.79 3.78
N GLY A 68 -6.77 9.71 4.04
CA GLY A 68 -5.96 10.82 4.55
C GLY A 68 -6.07 11.04 6.06
N THR A 69 -5.40 12.07 6.58
CA THR A 69 -5.28 12.36 8.01
C THR A 69 -6.03 13.63 8.41
N ASN A 70 -6.66 13.65 9.58
CA ASN A 70 -7.26 14.86 10.19
C ASN A 70 -8.25 15.62 9.28
N GLY A 71 -8.98 14.90 8.43
CA GLY A 71 -9.95 15.48 7.49
C GLY A 71 -9.33 16.07 6.22
N ASN A 72 -8.00 16.01 6.05
CA ASN A 72 -7.34 16.34 4.81
C ASN A 72 -7.19 15.06 3.94
N PRO A 73 -7.96 14.92 2.85
CA PRO A 73 -7.91 13.73 2.00
C PRO A 73 -6.62 13.61 1.19
N HIS A 74 -5.73 14.59 1.24
CA HIS A 74 -4.46 14.64 0.50
C HIS A 74 -3.24 14.50 1.41
N GLN A 75 -3.44 14.32 2.72
CA GLN A 75 -2.36 14.08 3.67
C GLN A 75 -2.27 12.59 4.02
N HIS A 76 -1.18 11.94 3.62
CA HIS A 76 -0.97 10.50 3.76
C HIS A 76 0.30 10.22 4.58
N ASP A 77 0.22 10.40 5.90
CA ASP A 77 1.35 10.15 6.80
C ASP A 77 1.57 8.64 6.99
N GLU A 78 2.83 8.18 7.08
CA GLU A 78 3.14 6.76 7.29
C GLU A 78 2.56 6.28 8.64
N LEU A 79 1.80 5.19 8.61
CA LEU A 79 1.24 4.55 9.81
C LEU A 79 2.20 3.53 10.41
N ARG A 80 2.85 2.75 9.55
CA ARG A 80 3.86 1.73 9.90
C ARG A 80 4.57 1.20 8.67
N SER A 81 5.63 0.46 8.92
CA SER A 81 6.24 -0.49 7.99
C SER A 81 6.16 -1.94 8.52
N VAL A 82 6.16 -2.91 7.61
CA VAL A 82 6.16 -4.33 7.95
C VAL A 82 7.14 -5.11 7.08
N LYS A 83 8.14 -5.73 7.71
CA LYS A 83 9.05 -6.63 7.01
C LYS A 83 8.31 -7.88 6.57
N VAL A 84 8.57 -8.29 5.35
CA VAL A 84 7.99 -9.49 4.75
C VAL A 84 9.09 -10.43 4.27
N SER A 85 8.70 -11.62 3.84
CA SER A 85 9.62 -12.65 3.37
C SER A 85 9.88 -12.59 1.86
N THR A 86 9.32 -11.61 1.16
CA THR A 86 9.63 -11.38 -0.26
C THR A 86 11.08 -10.92 -0.42
N ASN A 87 11.63 -11.14 -1.61
CA ASN A 87 12.90 -10.56 -2.01
C ASN A 87 12.68 -9.59 -3.17
N GLU A 88 13.06 -8.33 -2.99
CA GLU A 88 12.95 -7.24 -3.96
C GLU A 88 11.55 -7.19 -4.60
N SER A 89 10.52 -7.03 -3.75
CA SER A 89 9.14 -6.99 -4.25
C SER A 89 8.89 -5.73 -5.07
N ASP A 90 8.41 -5.91 -6.29
CA ASP A 90 7.81 -4.87 -7.10
C ASP A 90 6.27 -4.99 -6.97
N GLY A 91 5.66 -5.88 -7.75
CA GLY A 91 4.20 -6.06 -7.80
C GLY A 91 3.57 -6.71 -6.55
N SER A 92 2.42 -6.18 -6.13
CA SER A 92 1.60 -6.74 -5.04
C SER A 92 0.11 -6.50 -5.28
N GLU A 93 -0.75 -7.25 -4.58
CA GLU A 93 -2.20 -6.99 -4.51
C GLU A 93 -2.76 -7.44 -3.15
N ILE A 94 -3.79 -6.76 -2.68
CA ILE A 94 -4.49 -7.09 -1.44
C ILE A 94 -6.01 -7.09 -1.64
N THR A 95 -6.70 -8.07 -1.06
CA THR A 95 -8.16 -8.09 -1.00
C THR A 95 -8.65 -8.08 0.43
N SER A 96 -9.77 -7.38 0.70
CA SER A 96 -10.50 -7.42 1.97
C SER A 96 -11.61 -8.47 1.99
N VAL A 97 -11.81 -9.20 0.89
CA VAL A 97 -12.82 -10.26 0.80
C VAL A 97 -12.31 -11.50 1.54
N PRO A 98 -13.04 -12.02 2.54
CA PRO A 98 -12.70 -13.29 3.18
C PRO A 98 -12.68 -14.42 2.15
N LEU A 99 -11.59 -15.19 2.10
CA LEU A 99 -11.45 -16.27 1.12
C LEU A 99 -11.69 -17.66 1.72
N ASN A 100 -11.22 -17.90 2.95
CA ASN A 100 -11.36 -19.17 3.66
C ASN A 100 -10.99 -19.01 5.16
N ASP A 101 -10.94 -20.14 5.88
CA ASP A 101 -10.60 -20.17 7.31
C ASP A 101 -9.17 -19.70 7.64
N THR A 102 -8.26 -19.65 6.67
CA THR A 102 -6.92 -19.09 6.83
C THR A 102 -6.90 -17.58 6.56
N PHE A 103 -7.56 -17.16 5.48
CA PHE A 103 -7.59 -15.78 4.97
C PHE A 103 -8.93 -15.12 5.29
N LYS A 104 -9.19 -14.94 6.59
CA LYS A 104 -10.49 -14.48 7.12
C LYS A 104 -10.75 -13.00 6.88
N LYS A 105 -9.71 -12.17 6.84
CA LYS A 105 -9.80 -10.75 6.46
C LYS A 105 -9.28 -10.47 5.06
N GLY A 106 -9.20 -11.52 4.25
CA GLY A 106 -8.66 -11.52 2.90
C GLY A 106 -7.19 -11.91 2.84
N LEU A 107 -6.56 -11.60 1.72
CA LEU A 107 -5.24 -12.10 1.34
C LEU A 107 -4.41 -10.95 0.79
N PHE A 108 -3.17 -10.86 1.26
CA PHE A 108 -2.13 -10.05 0.65
C PHE A 108 -1.16 -10.94 -0.11
N VAL A 109 -0.88 -10.61 -1.37
CA VAL A 109 0.06 -11.31 -2.23
C VAL A 109 1.14 -10.34 -2.70
N ALA A 110 2.39 -10.76 -2.62
CA ALA A 110 3.52 -10.00 -3.16
C ALA A 110 4.50 -10.94 -3.87
N MET A 111 5.09 -10.46 -4.95
CA MET A 111 6.09 -11.20 -5.72
C MET A 111 7.47 -11.18 -5.05
N SER A 112 8.33 -12.10 -5.46
CA SER A 112 9.78 -12.04 -5.26
C SER A 112 10.51 -12.19 -6.60
N ASP A 113 11.69 -11.58 -6.72
CA ASP A 113 12.54 -11.57 -7.93
C ASP A 113 12.85 -12.97 -8.50
N ASN A 114 12.75 -14.00 -7.66
CA ASN A 114 12.87 -15.41 -8.01
C ASN A 114 11.61 -16.05 -8.64
N LYS A 115 10.64 -15.22 -9.07
CA LYS A 115 9.38 -15.65 -9.74
C LYS A 115 8.44 -16.45 -8.82
N THR A 116 8.51 -16.23 -7.52
CA THR A 116 7.55 -16.77 -6.56
C THR A 116 6.63 -15.67 -6.04
N PHE A 117 5.51 -16.09 -5.45
CA PHE A 117 4.57 -15.20 -4.79
C PHE A 117 4.36 -15.68 -3.36
N GLN A 118 4.47 -14.75 -2.42
CA GLN A 118 4.26 -15.00 -1.00
C GLN A 118 2.86 -14.55 -0.63
N TYR A 119 2.17 -15.38 0.16
CA TYR A 119 0.82 -15.14 0.63
C TYR A 119 0.85 -14.82 2.11
N TYR A 120 0.21 -13.71 2.47
CA TYR A 120 0.13 -13.22 3.83
C TYR A 120 -1.33 -13.09 4.24
N ARG A 121 -1.63 -13.47 5.49
CA ARG A 121 -2.89 -13.08 6.10
C ARG A 121 -2.84 -11.57 6.32
N VAL A 122 -3.94 -10.89 6.01
CA VAL A 122 -4.03 -9.43 6.15
C VAL A 122 -3.80 -9.01 7.61
N GLU A 123 -4.21 -9.85 8.56
CA GLU A 123 -3.99 -9.68 9.99
C GLU A 123 -2.50 -9.60 10.36
N ASP A 124 -1.62 -10.30 9.65
CA ASP A 124 -0.18 -10.27 9.91
C ASP A 124 0.48 -8.98 9.36
N ILE A 125 -0.19 -8.31 8.42
CA ILE A 125 0.30 -7.11 7.73
C ILE A 125 -0.25 -5.83 8.39
N LEU A 126 -1.56 -5.80 8.64
CA LEU A 126 -2.27 -4.62 9.14
C LEU A 126 -2.51 -4.67 10.65
N ASP A 127 -2.60 -5.87 11.24
CA ASP A 127 -2.68 -6.10 12.70
C ASP A 127 -3.61 -5.11 13.42
N THR A 128 -3.09 -4.30 14.36
CA THR A 128 -3.87 -3.33 15.16
C THR A 128 -4.51 -2.22 14.33
N LEU A 129 -4.07 -1.99 13.09
CA LEU A 129 -4.69 -1.01 12.21
C LEU A 129 -6.13 -1.39 11.84
N LEU A 130 -6.46 -2.68 11.86
CA LEU A 130 -7.82 -3.17 11.57
C LEU A 130 -8.79 -3.04 12.77
N MET A 131 -8.30 -2.60 13.93
CA MET A 131 -9.10 -2.44 15.15
C MET A 131 -9.53 -0.99 15.40
N LYS A 132 -9.08 -0.04 14.56
CA LYS A 132 -9.43 1.38 14.61
C LYS A 132 -10.59 1.67 13.67
#